data_AF-A0A432SU34-F1
#
_entry.id   AF-A0A432SU34-F1
#
_cell.length_a   1.000
_cell.length_b   1.000
_cell.length_c   1.000
_cell.angle_alpha   90.00
_cell.angle_beta   90.00
_cell.angle_gamma   90.00
#
_symmetry.space_group_name_H-M   'P 1'
#
loop_
_entity.id
_entity.type
_entity.pdbx_description
1 polymer ?
#
loop_
_entity_poly.entity_id
_entity_poly.type
_entity_poly.pdbx_seq_one_letter_code
_entity_poly.pdbx_strand_id
1 'polypeptide(L)'
;MKIDTTNKTPKAHSFQDVWNTVVSDPIKTLPQNSVTFGKLFTFSKNLILSDAKRTLVERRDIIEPFDKLAHPNGVCLKGIWEINQDNPYDGYFKNNSKALIIARASSALSKTKRGEIRAFGLAGKLFS
;
A
#
# COMPACT_ATOMS: atom_id res chain seq x y z
N MET A 1 15.80 -10.57 -6.70
CA MET A 1 14.47 -11.04 -7.11
C MET A 1 14.45 -11.02 -8.63
N LYS A 2 14.40 -12.20 -9.28
CA LYS A 2 14.17 -12.25 -10.73
C LYS A 2 12.72 -11.81 -10.95
N ILE A 3 12.50 -10.78 -11.75
CA ILE A 3 11.15 -10.38 -12.14
C ILE A 3 10.69 -11.47 -13.12
N ASP A 4 9.72 -12.28 -12.70
CA ASP A 4 9.08 -13.24 -13.58
C ASP A 4 8.28 -12.45 -14.63
N THR A 5 8.74 -12.50 -15.88
CA THR A 5 8.13 -11.84 -17.03
C THR A 5 7.12 -12.73 -17.74
N THR A 6 6.70 -13.86 -17.14
CA THR A 6 5.63 -14.66 -17.71
C THR A 6 4.33 -13.85 -17.68
N ASN A 7 3.88 -13.45 -18.87
CA ASN A 7 2.63 -12.76 -19.16
C ASN A 7 1.41 -13.62 -18.78
N LYS A 8 1.18 -13.84 -17.49
CA LYS A 8 -0.13 -14.21 -16.99
C LYS A 8 -0.84 -12.90 -16.66
N THR A 9 -1.92 -12.61 -17.39
CA THR A 9 -2.81 -11.50 -17.05
C THR A 9 -3.17 -11.65 -15.56
N PRO A 10 -2.82 -10.67 -14.72
CA PRO A 10 -3.11 -10.75 -13.30
C PRO A 10 -4.62 -10.94 -13.11
N LYS A 11 -4.99 -11.93 -12.30
CA LYS A 11 -6.39 -12.13 -11.94
C LYS A 11 -6.88 -10.87 -11.23
N ALA A 12 -7.87 -10.20 -11.81
CA ALA A 12 -8.56 -9.10 -11.15
C ALA A 12 -9.37 -9.64 -9.97
N HIS A 13 -9.21 -9.02 -8.80
CA HIS A 13 -9.98 -9.35 -7.61
C HIS A 13 -11.06 -8.30 -7.39
N SER A 14 -12.25 -8.75 -6.97
CA SER A 14 -13.29 -7.83 -6.50
C SER A 14 -12.85 -7.15 -5.20
N PHE A 15 -13.54 -6.07 -4.83
CA PHE A 15 -13.35 -5.44 -3.52
C PHE A 15 -13.49 -6.46 -2.38
N GLN A 16 -14.50 -7.34 -2.46
CA GLN A 16 -14.78 -8.30 -1.40
C GLN A 16 -13.69 -9.37 -1.30
N ASP A 17 -13.15 -9.83 -2.43
CA ASP A 17 -12.04 -10.79 -2.44
C ASP A 17 -10.82 -10.22 -1.72
N VAL A 18 -10.41 -9.00 -2.07
CA VAL A 18 -9.25 -8.36 -1.44
C VAL A 18 -9.51 -8.07 0.03
N TRP A 19 -10.70 -7.58 0.38
CA TRP A 19 -11.04 -7.30 1.77
C TRP A 19 -11.04 -8.57 2.62
N ASN A 20 -11.57 -9.68 2.11
CA ASN A 20 -11.55 -10.97 2.79
C ASN A 20 -10.12 -11.45 3.07
N THR A 21 -9.19 -11.25 2.14
CA THR A 21 -7.76 -11.55 2.36
C THR A 21 -7.14 -10.63 3.42
N VAL A 22 -7.47 -9.34 3.42
CA VAL A 22 -6.93 -8.40 4.42
C VAL A 22 -7.34 -8.78 5.84
N VAL A 23 -8.57 -9.27 6.02
CA VAL A 23 -9.10 -9.61 7.36
C VAL A 23 -8.86 -11.07 7.77
N SER A 24 -8.32 -11.92 6.89
CA SER A 24 -8.10 -13.34 7.21
C SER A 24 -7.00 -13.57 8.24
N ASP A 25 -6.08 -12.59 8.39
CA ASP A 25 -5.01 -12.62 9.40
C ASP A 25 -4.99 -11.29 10.19
N PRO A 26 -5.88 -11.13 11.19
CA PRO A 26 -6.01 -9.88 11.92
C PRO A 26 -4.81 -9.61 12.83
N ILE A 27 -4.32 -8.38 12.80
CA ILE A 27 -3.24 -7.91 13.67
C ILE A 27 -3.68 -7.98 15.13
N LYS A 28 -3.03 -8.85 15.93
CA LYS A 28 -3.30 -8.98 17.38
C LYS A 28 -2.64 -7.89 18.21
N THR A 29 -1.50 -7.36 17.74
CA THR A 29 -0.72 -6.32 18.43
C THR A 29 -0.23 -5.30 17.42
N LEU A 30 -0.35 -4.00 17.73
CA LEU A 30 0.08 -2.95 16.81
C LEU A 30 1.58 -3.08 16.46
N PRO A 31 1.94 -3.04 15.17
CA PRO A 31 3.32 -3.24 14.75
C PRO A 31 4.24 -2.10 15.24
N GLN A 32 5.44 -2.47 15.70
CA GLN A 32 6.51 -1.56 16.14
C GLN A 32 7.85 -1.90 15.48
N ASN A 33 7.79 -2.22 14.19
CA ASN A 33 8.95 -2.53 13.37
C ASN A 33 9.86 -1.32 13.21
N SER A 34 11.16 -1.51 13.40
CA SER A 34 12.16 -0.46 13.23
C SER A 34 12.73 -0.44 11.81
N VAL A 35 12.86 0.75 11.24
CA VAL A 35 13.56 1.00 9.98
C VAL A 35 15.04 1.23 10.27
N THR A 36 15.90 0.54 9.52
CA THR A 36 17.35 0.73 9.58
C THR A 36 17.83 1.29 8.25
N PHE A 37 18.56 2.41 8.25
CA PHE A 37 19.06 3.03 7.01
C PHE A 37 19.95 2.08 6.18
N GLY A 38 20.70 1.19 6.82
CA GLY A 38 21.48 0.15 6.12
C GLY A 38 20.64 -0.90 5.38
N LYS A 39 19.34 -1.03 5.68
CA LYS A 39 18.40 -1.86 4.90
C LYS A 39 17.83 -1.12 3.69
N LEU A 40 17.92 0.20 3.65
CA LEU A 40 17.46 1.01 2.51
C LEU A 40 18.45 0.93 1.33
N PHE A 41 19.74 0.75 1.65
CA PHE A 41 20.84 0.63 0.70
C PHE A 41 21.76 -0.50 1.16
N THR A 42 21.85 -1.58 0.38
CA THR A 42 22.96 -2.54 0.57
C THR A 42 24.16 -2.04 -0.22
N PHE A 43 25.39 -2.35 0.23
CA PHE A 43 26.66 -1.84 -0.33
C PHE A 43 26.77 -1.95 -1.87
N SER A 44 26.05 -2.88 -2.50
CA SER A 44 26.01 -3.03 -3.96
C SER A 44 24.61 -2.91 -4.60
N LYS A 45 23.54 -2.65 -3.83
CA LYS A 45 22.15 -2.65 -4.33
C LYS A 45 21.27 -1.56 -3.70
N ASN A 46 20.66 -0.75 -4.56
CA ASN A 46 19.63 0.20 -4.16
C ASN A 46 18.27 -0.53 -4.05
N LEU A 47 17.94 -0.96 -2.83
CA LEU A 47 16.73 -1.75 -2.57
C LEU A 47 15.46 -0.91 -2.70
N ILE A 48 15.51 0.38 -2.32
CA ILE A 48 14.41 1.33 -2.55
C ILE A 48 14.07 1.40 -4.04
N LEU A 49 15.07 1.58 -4.91
CA LEU A 49 14.85 1.65 -6.35
C LEU A 49 14.25 0.35 -6.90
N SER A 50 14.72 -0.79 -6.42
CA SER A 50 14.17 -2.09 -6.82
C SER A 50 12.69 -2.23 -6.43
N ASP A 51 12.33 -1.85 -5.21
CA ASP A 51 10.95 -1.90 -4.74
C ASP A 51 10.05 -0.89 -5.45
N ALA A 52 10.55 0.33 -5.70
CA ALA A 52 9.84 1.33 -6.48
C ALA A 52 9.56 0.83 -7.91
N LYS A 53 10.57 0.25 -8.58
CA LYS A 53 10.40 -0.36 -9.90
C LYS A 53 9.37 -1.48 -9.88
N ARG A 54 9.40 -2.35 -8.86
CA ARG A 54 8.42 -3.41 -8.68
C ARG A 54 7.00 -2.84 -8.57
N THR A 55 6.77 -1.78 -7.78
CA THR A 55 5.44 -1.15 -7.68
C THR A 55 4.92 -0.63 -9.02
N LEU A 56 5.79 -0.13 -9.91
CA LEU A 56 5.37 0.38 -11.23
C LEU A 56 4.92 -0.71 -12.19
N VAL A 57 5.44 -1.94 -12.05
CA VAL A 57 5.16 -3.06 -12.97
C VAL A 57 4.29 -4.14 -12.36
N GLU A 58 4.19 -4.20 -11.02
CA GLU A 58 3.31 -5.13 -10.32
C GLU A 58 1.85 -4.78 -10.63
N ARG A 59 1.07 -5.81 -10.86
CA ARG A 59 -0.35 -5.69 -11.24
C ARG A 59 -1.24 -6.63 -10.42
N ARG A 60 -0.65 -7.48 -9.58
CA ARG A 60 -1.40 -8.31 -8.64
C ARG A 60 -1.97 -7.45 -7.52
N ASP A 61 -3.21 -7.74 -7.17
CA ASP A 61 -3.90 -7.07 -6.05
C ASP A 61 -3.43 -7.56 -4.68
N ILE A 62 -2.99 -8.82 -4.65
CA ILE A 62 -2.50 -9.52 -3.47
C ILE A 62 -1.13 -10.08 -3.83
N ILE A 63 -0.15 -9.78 -3.00
CA ILE A 63 1.22 -10.26 -3.13
C ILE A 63 1.65 -10.93 -1.83
N GLU A 64 2.66 -11.78 -1.94
CA GLU A 64 3.25 -12.47 -0.80
C GLU A 64 3.76 -11.45 0.24
N PRO A 65 3.61 -11.72 1.55
CA PRO A 65 4.13 -10.85 2.58
C PRO A 65 5.65 -10.61 2.43
N PHE A 66 6.07 -9.37 2.64
CA PHE A 66 7.48 -8.98 2.62
C PHE A 66 7.74 -7.85 3.59
N ASP A 67 8.99 -7.74 4.04
CA ASP A 67 9.43 -6.65 4.90
C ASP A 67 9.51 -5.35 4.11
N LYS A 68 8.62 -4.42 4.43
CA LYS A 68 8.65 -3.08 3.84
C LYS A 68 9.86 -2.30 4.33
N LEU A 69 10.65 -1.77 3.40
CA LEU A 69 11.80 -0.91 3.68
C LEU A 69 11.40 0.41 4.36
N ALA A 70 10.25 0.96 3.96
CA ALA A 70 9.60 2.13 4.54
C ALA A 70 8.11 1.84 4.75
N HIS A 71 7.49 2.55 5.67
CA HIS A 71 6.10 2.30 6.09
C HIS A 71 5.82 0.90 6.66
N PRO A 72 6.71 0.30 7.50
CA PRO A 72 6.49 -1.07 7.98
C PRO A 72 5.34 -1.16 9.00
N ASN A 73 5.00 -0.05 9.67
CA ASN A 73 3.97 0.00 10.69
C ASN A 73 2.70 0.61 10.11
N GLY A 74 1.64 -0.17 9.94
CA GLY A 74 0.38 0.35 9.41
C GLY A 74 -0.78 -0.61 9.54
N VAL A 75 -1.98 -0.08 9.32
CA VAL A 75 -3.25 -0.81 9.37
C VAL A 75 -4.02 -0.58 8.08
N CYS A 76 -4.80 -1.59 7.68
CA CYS A 76 -5.69 -1.49 6.53
C CYS A 76 -7.06 -0.94 6.96
N LEU A 77 -7.66 -0.16 6.07
CA LEU A 77 -8.94 0.50 6.20
C LEU A 77 -9.76 0.18 4.95
N LYS A 78 -11.09 0.20 5.07
CA LYS A 78 -11.99 0.24 3.92
C LYS A 78 -12.97 1.40 4.04
N GLY A 79 -13.45 1.89 2.90
CA GLY A 79 -14.43 2.96 2.88
C GLY A 79 -14.94 3.27 1.48
N ILE A 80 -15.45 4.48 1.34
CA ILE A 80 -15.95 5.04 0.08
C ILE A 80 -15.05 6.22 -0.29
N TRP A 81 -14.52 6.20 -1.51
CA TRP A 81 -13.91 7.35 -2.16
C TRP A 81 -15.02 8.15 -2.84
N GLU A 82 -15.14 9.43 -2.53
CA GLU A 82 -16.16 10.32 -3.07
C GLU A 82 -15.57 11.68 -3.42
N ILE A 83 -15.82 12.13 -4.65
CA ILE A 83 -15.56 13.51 -5.07
C ILE A 83 -16.90 14.23 -5.14
N ASN A 84 -17.06 15.28 -4.34
CA ASN A 84 -18.32 16.01 -4.19
C ASN A 84 -18.20 17.51 -4.51
N GLN A 85 -17.08 17.94 -5.09
CA GLN A 85 -16.83 19.32 -5.53
C GLN A 85 -16.60 19.36 -7.03
N ASP A 86 -17.09 20.42 -7.67
CA ASP A 86 -16.79 20.72 -9.07
C ASP A 86 -15.29 20.88 -9.28
N ASN A 87 -14.76 20.24 -10.31
CA ASN A 87 -13.34 20.23 -10.64
C ASN A 87 -13.11 19.83 -12.11
N PRO A 88 -11.95 20.15 -12.70
CA PRO A 88 -11.68 19.88 -14.12
C PRO A 88 -11.10 18.47 -14.38
N TYR A 89 -11.09 17.56 -13.41
CA TYR A 89 -10.46 16.24 -13.54
C TYR A 89 -11.46 15.16 -13.98
N ASP A 90 -10.94 14.08 -14.56
CA ASP A 90 -11.71 12.96 -15.10
C ASP A 90 -11.60 11.68 -14.27
N GLY A 91 -12.23 10.59 -14.75
CA GLY A 91 -12.10 9.26 -14.15
C GLY A 91 -12.69 9.20 -12.76
N TYR A 92 -11.95 8.69 -11.78
CA TYR A 92 -12.36 8.70 -10.37
C TYR A 92 -12.13 10.04 -9.66
N PHE A 93 -11.60 11.04 -10.35
CA PHE A 93 -11.41 12.38 -9.82
C PHE A 93 -12.50 13.36 -10.26
N LYS A 94 -13.36 13.02 -11.24
CA LYS A 94 -14.48 13.89 -11.65
C LYS A 94 -15.52 14.05 -10.54
N ASN A 95 -16.24 15.18 -10.56
CA ASN A 95 -17.33 15.42 -9.63
C ASN A 95 -18.39 14.30 -9.68
N ASN A 96 -18.96 13.98 -8.52
CA ASN A 96 -19.92 12.91 -8.27
C ASN A 96 -19.38 11.48 -8.50
N SER A 97 -18.06 11.30 -8.64
CA SER A 97 -17.46 9.97 -8.66
C SER A 97 -17.52 9.32 -7.30
N LYS A 98 -17.90 8.03 -7.29
CA LYS A 98 -17.87 7.18 -6.10
C LYS A 98 -17.19 5.85 -6.42
N ALA A 99 -16.36 5.36 -5.49
CA ALA A 99 -15.73 4.05 -5.58
C ALA A 99 -15.57 3.44 -4.18
N LEU A 100 -15.49 2.12 -4.12
CA LEU A 100 -15.00 1.46 -2.91
C LEU A 100 -13.48 1.62 -2.83
N ILE A 101 -12.96 1.85 -1.62
CA ILE A 101 -11.52 1.98 -1.39
C ILE A 101 -11.06 1.03 -0.31
N ILE A 102 -9.93 0.37 -0.56
CA ILE A 102 -9.10 -0.25 0.50
C ILE A 102 -7.85 0.61 0.63
N ALA A 103 -7.60 1.14 1.82
CA ALA A 103 -6.48 2.01 2.11
C ALA A 103 -5.58 1.44 3.20
N ARG A 104 -4.34 1.89 3.27
CA ARG A 104 -3.41 1.58 4.35
C ARG A 104 -2.85 2.87 4.93
N ALA A 105 -3.13 3.10 6.20
CA ALA A 105 -2.53 4.17 6.98
C ALA A 105 -1.28 3.63 7.69
N SER A 106 -0.18 4.38 7.67
CA SER A 106 1.10 3.90 8.17
C SER A 106 2.01 5.01 8.71
N SER A 107 2.93 4.65 9.60
CA SER A 107 4.08 5.49 9.95
C SER A 107 5.24 5.19 9.00
N ALA A 108 5.86 6.22 8.44
CA ALA A 108 6.92 6.08 7.44
C ALA A 108 8.17 5.38 7.96
N LEU A 109 8.52 5.60 9.24
CA LEU A 109 9.73 5.10 9.89
C LEU A 109 9.41 4.30 11.17
N SER A 110 10.40 4.18 12.06
CA SER A 110 10.34 3.35 13.28
C SER A 110 9.39 3.85 14.36
N LYS A 111 9.09 5.15 14.35
CA LYS A 111 8.34 5.83 15.41
C LYS A 111 6.85 5.54 15.29
N THR A 112 6.19 5.11 16.36
CA THR A 112 4.78 4.65 16.34
C THR A 112 3.95 5.14 17.52
N LYS A 113 4.54 5.79 18.52
CA LYS A 113 3.85 6.17 19.75
C LYS A 113 3.43 7.64 19.74
N ARG A 114 2.43 7.97 20.58
CA ARG A 114 2.01 9.34 20.84
C ARG A 114 3.19 10.14 21.41
N GLY A 115 3.30 11.41 21.03
CA GLY A 115 4.38 12.29 21.45
C GLY A 115 5.65 12.18 20.60
N GLU A 116 5.76 11.18 19.73
CA GLU A 116 6.88 11.08 18.78
C GLU A 116 6.55 11.85 17.49
N ILE A 117 7.55 12.58 16.96
CA ILE A 117 7.49 13.16 15.61
C ILE A 117 7.49 12.02 14.60
N ARG A 118 6.49 12.00 13.71
CA ARG A 118 6.26 10.92 12.76
C ARG A 118 5.73 11.45 11.45
N ALA A 119 6.26 10.93 10.36
CA ALA A 119 5.66 11.07 9.04
C ALA A 119 4.62 9.96 8.83
N PHE A 120 3.47 10.32 8.29
CA PHE A 120 2.38 9.39 7.98
C PHE A 120 2.28 9.17 6.48
N GLY A 121 1.95 7.94 6.08
CA GLY A 121 1.60 7.59 4.71
C GLY A 121 0.19 7.04 4.63
N LEU A 122 -0.54 7.48 3.62
CA LEU A 122 -1.84 6.93 3.22
C LEU A 122 -1.76 6.54 1.75
N ALA A 123 -1.95 5.26 1.48
CA ALA A 123 -2.02 4.72 0.12
C ALA A 123 -3.33 3.93 -0.01
N GLY A 124 -4.00 4.03 -1.16
CA GLY A 124 -5.28 3.35 -1.36
C GLY A 124 -5.46 2.86 -2.79
N LYS A 125 -6.21 1.76 -2.90
CA LYS A 125 -6.69 1.20 -4.16
C LYS A 125 -8.19 1.46 -4.28
N LEU A 126 -8.60 2.06 -5.38
CA LEU A 126 -10.00 2.23 -5.76
C LEU A 126 -10.48 0.98 -6.51
N PHE A 127 -11.71 0.57 -6.26
CA PHE A 127 -12.38 -0.55 -6.91
C PHE A 127 -13.60 -0.03 -7.67
N SER A 128 -13.67 -0.43 -8.94
CA SER A 128 -14.69 -0.08 -9.94
C SER A 128 -15.54 -1.28 -10.28
#